data_AF-A0A813G1D2-F1
#
_entry.id   AF-A0A813G1D2-F1
#
_cell.length_a   1.000
_cell.length_b   1.000
_cell.length_c   1.000
_cell.angle_alpha   90.00
_cell.angle_beta   90.00
_cell.angle_gamma   90.00
#
_symmetry.space_group_name_H-M   'P 1'
#
loop_
_entity.id
_entity.type
_entity.pdbx_description
1 polymer ?
#
loop_
_entity_poly.entity_id
_entity_poly.type
_entity_poly.pdbx_seq_one_letter_code
_entity_poly.pdbx_strand_id
1 'polypeptide(L)'
;MRTQKDYLMQFMRLGGPASSSKASSAPPEASAGLPPEAARVLLLSPGPGPSTPWCGLPAEYACLAATLRLFTRLGCAEQVDETACDRLCSTFAEDPIRGGAEGVDISQRESSFSELAAAWDLDARPVASAIEPLEAMVKGRPTTCCVFLDAYVGVLEDPETGEESEQEVGSHCVLIIGGDLLGPTFVTFDPWGTAGGEVSLWPDHAAQAASPVSWVVLSPKPVMPDAASATS
;
A
#
# COMPACT_ATOMS: atom_id res chain seq x y z
N MET A 1 -9.81 -20.36 19.65
CA MET A 1 -10.04 -19.00 19.15
C MET A 1 -9.31 -18.90 17.81
N ARG A 2 -10.02 -18.65 16.70
CA ARG A 2 -9.36 -18.32 15.42
C ARG A 2 -8.72 -16.95 15.60
N THR A 3 -7.43 -16.83 15.28
CA THR A 3 -6.75 -15.55 15.39
C THR A 3 -7.25 -14.61 14.28
N GLN A 4 -7.20 -13.30 14.50
CA GLN A 4 -7.54 -12.30 13.46
C GLN A 4 -6.69 -12.50 12.19
N LYS A 5 -5.45 -13.00 12.36
CA LYS A 5 -4.57 -13.48 11.29
C LYS A 5 -5.21 -14.62 10.48
N ASP A 6 -5.79 -15.64 11.13
CA ASP A 6 -6.46 -16.75 10.43
C ASP A 6 -7.68 -16.28 9.61
N TYR A 7 -8.40 -15.27 10.09
CA TYR A 7 -9.52 -14.67 9.36
C TYR A 7 -9.05 -13.87 8.14
N LEU A 8 -7.99 -13.06 8.26
CA LEU A 8 -7.43 -12.31 7.14
C LEU A 8 -6.79 -13.23 6.10
N MET A 9 -6.08 -14.27 6.55
CA MET A 9 -5.49 -15.30 5.69
C MET A 9 -6.52 -16.06 4.85
N GLN A 10 -7.81 -16.09 5.24
CA GLN A 10 -8.85 -16.75 4.46
C GLN A 10 -9.22 -16.00 3.18
N PHE A 11 -9.05 -14.67 3.15
CA PHE A 11 -9.22 -13.83 1.96
C PHE A 11 -7.98 -13.84 1.07
N MET A 12 -6.84 -14.19 1.66
CA MET A 12 -5.53 -14.16 1.02
C MET A 12 -5.01 -15.51 0.54
N ARG A 13 -5.77 -16.61 0.65
CA ARG A 13 -5.23 -17.98 0.49
C ARG A 13 -4.55 -18.21 -0.87
N LEU A 14 -3.24 -17.97 -0.85
CA LEU A 14 -2.18 -18.55 -1.65
C LEU A 14 -2.27 -20.09 -1.58
N GLY A 15 -2.92 -20.71 -2.56
CA GLY A 15 -2.59 -22.08 -3.01
C GLY A 15 -2.82 -23.29 -2.08
N GLY A 16 -3.54 -23.20 -0.95
CA GLY A 16 -3.83 -24.36 -0.08
C GLY A 16 -5.12 -25.11 -0.45
N PRO A 17 -5.21 -26.46 -0.28
CA PRO A 17 -6.41 -27.22 -0.62
C PRO A 17 -7.62 -26.75 0.20
N ALA A 18 -8.73 -26.55 -0.51
CA ALA A 18 -9.95 -25.92 -0.04
C ALA A 18 -10.57 -26.61 1.19
N SER A 19 -10.19 -26.16 2.39
CA SER A 19 -10.89 -26.46 3.63
C SER A 19 -12.15 -25.57 3.76
N SER A 20 -13.24 -26.02 3.12
CA SER A 20 -14.64 -25.99 3.57
C SER A 20 -15.16 -24.80 4.42
N SER A 21 -14.91 -23.56 4.03
CA SER A 21 -15.83 -22.46 4.33
C SER A 21 -16.50 -22.09 3.02
N LYS A 22 -17.84 -22.06 2.97
CA LYS A 22 -18.66 -21.66 1.80
C LYS A 22 -18.00 -20.48 1.11
N ALA A 23 -17.24 -20.77 0.06
CA ALA A 23 -16.51 -19.78 -0.70
C ALA A 23 -17.54 -18.93 -1.42
N SER A 24 -17.34 -17.62 -1.38
CA SER A 24 -18.08 -16.67 -2.21
C SER A 24 -18.21 -17.24 -3.63
N SER A 25 -19.43 -17.25 -4.18
CA SER A 25 -19.68 -17.69 -5.56
C SER A 25 -19.20 -16.66 -6.60
N ALA A 26 -18.63 -15.55 -6.15
CA ALA A 26 -18.09 -14.53 -7.03
C ALA A 26 -16.76 -14.97 -7.65
N PRO A 27 -16.49 -14.63 -8.92
CA PRO A 27 -15.20 -14.87 -9.54
C PRO A 27 -14.08 -14.15 -8.77
N PRO A 28 -12.87 -14.71 -8.64
CA PRO A 28 -11.74 -14.07 -7.95
C PRO A 28 -11.43 -12.65 -8.44
N GLU A 29 -11.72 -12.37 -9.70
CA GLU A 29 -11.57 -11.07 -10.35
C GLU A 29 -12.50 -10.00 -9.75
N ALA A 30 -13.62 -10.40 -9.12
CA ALA A 30 -14.53 -9.49 -8.42
C ALA A 30 -13.97 -8.96 -7.09
N SER A 31 -12.85 -9.51 -6.61
CA SER A 31 -12.18 -9.08 -5.37
C SER A 31 -10.70 -9.46 -5.41
N ALA A 32 -9.91 -8.66 -6.14
CA ALA A 32 -8.47 -8.73 -6.15
C ALA A 32 -7.89 -8.05 -4.89
N GLY A 33 -6.94 -8.71 -4.22
CA GLY A 33 -6.25 -8.11 -3.07
C GLY A 33 -7.09 -8.04 -1.79
N LEU A 34 -7.00 -6.92 -1.06
CA LEU A 34 -7.66 -6.75 0.23
C LEU A 34 -9.00 -6.01 0.10
N PRO A 35 -10.07 -6.49 0.75
CA PRO A 35 -11.27 -5.67 0.92
C PRO A 35 -11.01 -4.49 1.88
N PRO A 36 -11.81 -3.40 1.81
CA PRO A 36 -11.60 -2.19 2.61
C PRO A 36 -11.50 -2.46 4.13
N GLU A 37 -12.31 -3.35 4.67
CA GLU A 37 -12.32 -3.66 6.11
C GLU A 37 -11.02 -4.35 6.54
N ALA A 38 -10.51 -5.28 5.70
CA ALA A 38 -9.25 -5.95 5.95
C ALA A 38 -8.08 -4.96 5.86
N ALA A 39 -8.09 -4.10 4.85
CA ALA A 39 -7.12 -3.03 4.67
C ALA A 39 -7.08 -2.08 5.88
N ARG A 40 -8.24 -1.60 6.37
CA ARG A 40 -8.33 -0.77 7.59
C ARG A 40 -7.73 -1.47 8.79
N VAL A 41 -8.06 -2.75 8.98
CA VAL A 41 -7.50 -3.54 10.08
C VAL A 41 -5.98 -3.65 9.95
N LEU A 42 -5.49 -4.01 8.76
CA LEU A 42 -4.08 -4.28 8.52
C LEU A 42 -3.23 -3.01 8.55
N LEU A 43 -3.73 -1.86 8.13
CA LEU A 43 -2.95 -0.61 8.10
C LEU A 43 -3.13 0.23 9.37
N LEU A 44 -4.37 0.36 9.86
CA LEU A 44 -4.74 1.36 10.87
C LEU A 44 -4.97 0.78 12.26
N SER A 45 -5.17 -0.54 12.42
CA SER A 45 -5.31 -1.09 13.78
C SER A 45 -3.99 -1.08 14.54
N PRO A 46 -4.02 -0.80 15.86
CA PRO A 46 -2.83 -0.86 16.71
C PRO A 46 -2.09 -2.19 16.57
N GLY A 47 -0.77 -2.11 16.49
CA GLY A 47 0.11 -3.27 16.44
C GLY A 47 1.37 -3.02 17.28
N PRO A 48 2.44 -3.80 17.09
CA PRO A 48 3.75 -3.43 17.59
C PRO A 48 4.15 -2.07 16.98
N GLY A 49 4.64 -1.15 17.80
CA GLY A 49 5.00 0.20 17.35
C GLY A 49 3.84 1.22 17.42
N PRO A 50 4.06 2.45 16.94
CA PRO A 50 3.06 3.51 16.94
C PRO A 50 1.92 3.21 15.95
N SER A 51 0.72 3.70 16.27
CA SER A 51 -0.50 3.44 15.49
C SER A 51 -0.38 3.94 14.04
N THR A 52 0.19 5.12 13.82
CA THR A 52 0.34 5.78 12.52
C THR A 52 1.77 6.33 12.37
N PRO A 53 2.78 5.47 12.12
CA PRO A 53 4.20 5.84 12.11
C PRO A 53 4.55 6.83 10.99
N TRP A 54 3.73 6.88 9.94
CA TRP A 54 3.94 7.73 8.77
C TRP A 54 3.27 9.10 8.85
N CYS A 55 2.60 9.42 9.96
CA CYS A 55 1.99 10.73 10.14
C CYS A 55 3.04 11.85 10.03
N GLY A 56 2.79 12.85 9.18
CA GLY A 56 3.72 13.95 8.90
C GLY A 56 4.81 13.64 7.87
N LEU A 57 4.86 12.43 7.32
CA LEU A 57 5.76 12.12 6.19
C LEU A 57 5.16 12.58 4.85
N PRO A 58 6.01 12.84 3.84
CA PRO A 58 5.58 12.94 2.45
C PRO A 58 4.80 11.69 2.05
N ALA A 59 3.76 11.89 1.23
CA ALA A 59 2.80 10.86 0.90
C ALA A 59 3.46 9.62 0.28
N GLU A 60 4.46 9.78 -0.59
CA GLU A 60 5.18 8.65 -1.18
C GLU A 60 5.89 7.78 -0.13
N TYR A 61 6.53 8.40 0.86
CA TYR A 61 7.24 7.67 1.92
C TYR A 61 6.27 7.04 2.89
N ALA A 62 5.14 7.71 3.14
CA ALA A 62 4.05 7.16 3.91
C ALA A 62 3.42 5.94 3.22
N CYS A 63 3.21 5.98 1.90
CA CYS A 63 2.77 4.83 1.11
C CYS A 63 3.78 3.68 1.17
N LEU A 64 5.08 3.96 1.06
CA LEU A 64 6.12 2.95 1.20
C LEU A 64 6.11 2.30 2.59
N ALA A 65 5.97 3.11 3.65
CA ALA A 65 5.84 2.63 5.03
C ALA A 65 4.60 1.76 5.22
N ALA A 66 3.46 2.17 4.65
CA ALA A 66 2.22 1.42 4.66
C ALA A 66 2.38 0.08 3.94
N THR A 67 3.06 0.03 2.79
CA THR A 67 3.39 -1.22 2.08
C THR A 67 4.23 -2.16 2.93
N LEU A 68 5.29 -1.67 3.58
CA LEU A 68 6.13 -2.48 4.47
C LEU A 68 5.30 -3.08 5.62
N ARG A 69 4.50 -2.25 6.29
CA ARG A 69 3.59 -2.72 7.36
C ARG A 69 2.57 -3.73 6.86
N LEU A 70 2.07 -3.53 5.65
CA LEU A 70 1.12 -4.46 5.06
C LEU A 70 1.79 -5.82 4.85
N PHE A 71 2.91 -5.88 4.14
CA PHE A 71 3.60 -7.13 3.85
C PHE A 71 4.01 -7.90 5.10
N THR A 72 4.49 -7.24 6.15
CA THR A 72 4.80 -7.90 7.42
C THR A 72 3.55 -8.53 8.05
N ARG A 73 2.42 -7.81 8.08
CA ARG A 73 1.15 -8.32 8.62
C ARG A 73 0.50 -9.39 7.76
N LEU A 74 0.73 -9.37 6.45
CA LEU A 74 0.32 -10.41 5.50
C LEU A 74 1.17 -11.69 5.64
N GLY A 75 2.22 -11.68 6.46
CA GLY A 75 3.07 -12.84 6.71
C GLY A 75 4.25 -12.98 5.77
N CYS A 76 4.63 -11.92 5.04
CA CYS A 76 5.86 -11.86 4.25
C CYS A 76 7.09 -11.55 5.12
N ALA A 77 7.12 -12.03 6.37
CA ALA A 77 8.16 -11.72 7.34
C ALA A 77 9.54 -12.30 6.97
N GLU A 78 9.57 -13.32 6.12
CA GLU A 78 10.82 -13.87 5.57
C GLU A 78 11.44 -12.93 4.51
N GLN A 79 10.63 -12.07 3.89
CA GLN A 79 11.03 -11.13 2.85
C GLN A 79 11.18 -9.70 3.37
N VAL A 80 10.39 -9.32 4.38
CA VAL A 80 10.32 -7.96 4.91
C VAL A 80 10.46 -7.99 6.43
N ASP A 81 11.47 -7.29 6.95
CA ASP A 81 11.73 -7.14 8.38
C ASP A 81 10.52 -6.50 9.10
N GLU A 82 10.10 -7.09 10.23
CA GLU A 82 8.93 -6.63 11.01
C GLU A 82 9.05 -5.17 11.50
N THR A 83 10.27 -4.67 11.66
CA THR A 83 10.59 -3.30 12.08
C THR A 83 10.85 -2.35 10.91
N ALA A 84 10.81 -2.83 9.66
CA ALA A 84 11.16 -2.03 8.48
C ALA A 84 10.34 -0.73 8.38
N CYS A 85 9.03 -0.81 8.61
CA CYS A 85 8.14 0.35 8.62
C CYS A 85 8.59 1.41 9.66
N ASP A 86 8.82 1.00 10.90
CA ASP A 86 9.18 1.92 11.99
C ASP A 86 10.58 2.53 11.77
N ARG A 87 11.54 1.75 11.25
CA ARG A 87 12.88 2.25 10.91
C ARG A 87 12.83 3.25 9.75
N LEU A 88 12.02 2.98 8.72
CA LEU A 88 11.81 3.90 7.59
C LEU A 88 11.26 5.23 8.11
N CYS A 89 10.17 5.18 8.87
CA CYS A 89 9.53 6.37 9.43
C CYS A 89 10.48 7.17 10.33
N SER A 90 11.26 6.50 11.19
CA SER A 90 12.23 7.18 12.06
C SER A 90 13.33 7.88 11.26
N THR A 91 13.80 7.25 10.17
CA THR A 91 14.84 7.82 9.30
C THR A 91 14.41 9.17 8.70
N PHE A 92 13.13 9.32 8.34
CA PHE A 92 12.60 10.55 7.75
C PHE A 92 12.07 11.54 8.79
N ALA A 93 11.66 11.08 9.97
CA ALA A 93 11.31 11.97 11.07
C ALA A 93 12.51 12.77 11.59
N GLU A 94 13.72 12.20 11.53
CA GLU A 94 14.96 12.86 11.97
C GLU A 94 15.53 13.86 10.94
N ASP A 95 15.17 13.72 9.65
CA ASP A 95 15.63 14.60 8.57
C ASP A 95 14.49 14.96 7.60
N PRO A 96 13.59 15.89 7.98
CA PRO A 96 12.46 16.30 7.15
C PRO A 96 12.88 17.04 5.86
N ILE A 97 14.11 17.55 5.78
CA ILE A 97 14.63 18.24 4.59
C ILE A 97 14.77 17.26 3.41
N ARG A 98 15.01 15.97 3.68
CA ARG A 98 15.00 14.93 2.65
C ARG A 98 13.62 14.63 2.07
N GLY A 99 12.53 15.05 2.74
CA GLY A 99 11.16 14.77 2.33
C GLY A 99 10.42 15.90 1.62
N GLY A 100 10.91 17.14 1.73
CA GLY A 100 10.29 18.31 1.11
C GLY A 100 10.72 18.50 -0.33
N ALA A 101 10.17 17.72 -1.25
CA ALA A 101 10.39 17.86 -2.69
C ALA A 101 9.38 18.83 -3.34
N GLU A 102 9.19 20.02 -2.77
CA GLU A 102 8.43 21.06 -3.49
C GLU A 102 9.21 21.46 -4.75
N GLY A 103 8.64 21.17 -5.93
CA GLY A 103 9.20 21.54 -7.23
C GLY A 103 10.16 20.51 -7.87
N VAL A 104 10.23 19.27 -7.38
CA VAL A 104 10.97 18.19 -8.03
C VAL A 104 10.09 17.52 -9.10
N ASP A 105 10.65 17.35 -10.30
CA ASP A 105 10.00 16.63 -11.41
C ASP A 105 9.60 15.21 -11.00
N ILE A 106 8.39 14.78 -11.37
CA ILE A 106 7.80 13.48 -11.06
C ILE A 106 8.72 12.34 -11.51
N SER A 107 9.39 12.48 -12.66
CA SER A 107 10.33 11.47 -13.17
C SER A 107 11.51 11.21 -12.21
N GLN A 108 12.00 12.27 -11.55
CA GLN A 108 13.05 12.17 -10.54
C GLN A 108 12.51 11.60 -9.23
N ARG A 109 11.26 11.93 -8.87
CA ARG A 109 10.58 11.35 -7.70
C ARG A 109 10.41 9.84 -7.85
N GLU A 110 9.98 9.34 -9.00
CA GLU A 110 9.83 7.91 -9.28
C GLU A 110 11.14 7.13 -9.18
N SER A 111 12.21 7.69 -9.76
CA SER A 111 13.54 7.08 -9.73
C SER A 111 14.05 7.00 -8.29
N SER A 112 13.96 8.10 -7.55
CA SER A 112 14.34 8.18 -6.13
C SER A 112 13.48 7.26 -5.26
N PHE A 113 12.19 7.14 -5.58
CA PHE A 113 11.25 6.25 -4.90
C PHE A 113 11.61 4.78 -5.11
N SER A 114 11.97 4.40 -6.33
CA SER A 114 12.35 3.02 -6.66
C SER A 114 13.67 2.63 -5.99
N GLU A 115 14.64 3.55 -5.95
CA GLU A 115 15.90 3.36 -5.21
C GLU A 115 15.65 3.22 -3.70
N LEU A 116 14.77 4.06 -3.14
CA LEU A 116 14.37 3.98 -1.76
C LEU A 116 13.69 2.63 -1.47
N ALA A 117 12.70 2.23 -2.26
CA ALA A 117 12.03 0.93 -2.10
C ALA A 117 13.02 -0.24 -2.14
N ALA A 118 14.00 -0.19 -3.05
CA ALA A 118 15.06 -1.19 -3.13
C ALA A 118 15.94 -1.25 -1.88
N ALA A 119 16.20 -0.12 -1.21
CA ALA A 119 16.94 -0.06 0.05
C ALA A 119 16.16 -0.67 1.24
N TRP A 120 14.85 -0.88 1.08
CA TRP A 120 13.95 -1.48 2.07
C TRP A 120 13.45 -2.86 1.63
N ASP A 121 14.24 -3.57 0.83
CA ASP A 121 13.99 -4.94 0.38
C ASP A 121 12.69 -5.15 -0.42
N LEU A 122 12.20 -4.08 -1.06
CA LEU A 122 11.10 -4.14 -2.01
C LEU A 122 11.63 -4.08 -3.45
N ASP A 123 10.97 -4.81 -4.34
CA ASP A 123 11.09 -4.61 -5.79
C ASP A 123 10.06 -3.56 -6.21
N ALA A 124 10.54 -2.49 -6.86
CA ALA A 124 9.73 -1.39 -7.33
C ALA A 124 9.85 -1.29 -8.85
N ARG A 125 8.71 -1.27 -9.54
CA ARG A 125 8.68 -1.24 -11.01
C ARG A 125 7.56 -0.33 -11.52
N PRO A 126 7.82 0.52 -12.53
CA PRO A 126 6.78 1.28 -13.18
C PRO A 126 5.80 0.36 -13.92
N VAL A 127 4.51 0.69 -13.85
CA VAL A 127 3.42 0.01 -14.57
C VAL A 127 2.54 1.03 -15.28
N ALA A 128 1.79 0.59 -16.28
CA ALA A 128 0.90 1.48 -17.03
C ALA A 128 -0.39 1.84 -16.28
N SER A 129 -0.84 0.96 -15.38
CA SER A 129 -2.06 1.15 -14.59
C SER A 129 -2.10 0.22 -13.38
N ALA A 130 -3.08 0.43 -12.50
CA ALA A 130 -3.36 -0.45 -11.37
C ALA A 130 -3.90 -1.85 -11.74
N ILE A 131 -4.21 -2.11 -13.01
CA ILE A 131 -4.76 -3.42 -13.43
C ILE A 131 -3.73 -4.53 -13.26
N GLU A 132 -2.48 -4.30 -13.69
CA GLU A 132 -1.40 -5.28 -13.57
C GLU A 132 -1.14 -5.74 -12.11
N PRO A 133 -1.03 -4.84 -11.11
CA PRO A 133 -0.89 -5.26 -9.72
C PRO A 133 -2.12 -6.01 -9.20
N LEU A 134 -3.34 -5.63 -9.58
CA LEU A 134 -4.55 -6.37 -9.19
C LEU A 134 -4.55 -7.79 -9.77
N GLU A 135 -4.15 -7.98 -11.03
CA GLU A 135 -3.98 -9.32 -11.61
C GLU A 135 -2.94 -10.15 -10.86
N ALA A 136 -1.88 -9.51 -10.33
CA ALA A 136 -0.89 -10.19 -9.50
C ALA A 136 -1.49 -10.64 -8.17
N MET A 137 -2.31 -9.80 -7.53
CA MET A 137 -3.02 -10.13 -6.29
C MET A 137 -4.01 -11.29 -6.48
N VAL A 138 -4.73 -11.34 -7.61
CA VAL A 138 -5.62 -12.48 -7.95
C VAL A 138 -4.84 -13.80 -8.04
N LYS A 139 -3.59 -13.73 -8.53
CA LYS A 139 -2.66 -14.87 -8.59
C LYS A 139 -1.98 -15.17 -7.24
N GLY A 140 -2.44 -14.52 -6.16
CA GLY A 140 -1.92 -14.65 -4.80
C GLY A 140 -0.58 -13.94 -4.57
N ARG A 141 -0.02 -13.22 -5.55
CA ARG A 141 1.27 -12.56 -5.38
C ARG A 141 1.09 -11.29 -4.54
N PRO A 142 1.75 -11.16 -3.37
CA PRO A 142 1.65 -9.94 -2.56
C PRO A 142 2.25 -8.76 -3.32
N THR A 143 1.40 -7.80 -3.67
CA THR A 143 1.78 -6.56 -4.34
C THR A 143 0.99 -5.41 -3.75
N THR A 144 1.48 -4.20 -3.93
CA THR A 144 0.72 -2.95 -3.76
C THR A 144 1.08 -2.01 -4.91
N CYS A 145 0.29 -0.99 -5.20
CA CYS A 145 0.61 -0.02 -6.25
C CYS A 145 0.55 1.41 -5.71
N CYS A 146 1.68 2.10 -5.73
CA CYS A 146 1.73 3.53 -5.46
C CYS A 146 1.28 4.30 -6.70
N VAL A 147 0.37 5.25 -6.52
CA VAL A 147 -0.14 6.11 -7.57
C VAL A 147 0.31 7.52 -7.27
N PHE A 148 1.10 8.11 -8.15
CA PHE A 148 1.51 9.50 -8.04
C PHE A 148 0.48 10.37 -8.76
N LEU A 149 -0.03 11.36 -8.04
CA LEU A 149 -1.07 12.28 -8.49
C LEU A 149 -0.45 13.68 -8.62
N ASP A 150 -0.78 14.41 -9.69
CA ASP A 150 -0.27 15.79 -9.87
C ASP A 150 -1.08 16.82 -9.09
N ALA A 151 -2.40 16.62 -9.05
CA ALA A 151 -3.36 17.51 -8.44
C ALA A 151 -4.34 16.68 -7.61
N TYR A 152 -4.04 16.56 -6.32
CA TYR A 152 -4.91 15.92 -5.35
C TYR A 152 -5.71 16.96 -4.55
N VAL A 153 -7.00 16.69 -4.41
CA VAL A 153 -7.90 17.44 -3.52
C VAL A 153 -8.12 16.56 -2.29
N GLY A 154 -7.54 16.97 -1.18
CA GLY A 154 -7.70 16.31 0.11
C GLY A 154 -8.87 16.90 0.88
N VAL A 155 -9.50 16.07 1.71
CA VAL A 155 -10.46 16.54 2.72
C VAL A 155 -9.69 16.78 4.01
N LEU A 156 -9.63 18.03 4.46
CA LEU A 156 -8.97 18.43 5.70
C LEU A 156 -10.02 18.84 6.72
N GLU A 157 -9.90 18.29 7.93
CA GLU A 157 -10.70 18.68 9.08
C GLU A 157 -9.99 19.81 9.83
N ASP A 158 -10.69 20.93 10.02
CA ASP A 158 -10.21 22.04 10.85
C ASP A 158 -10.14 21.58 12.32
N PRO A 159 -8.97 21.67 13.00
CA PRO A 159 -8.80 21.14 14.35
C PRO A 159 -9.53 21.95 15.43
N GLU A 160 -9.90 23.20 15.15
CA GLU A 160 -10.63 24.06 16.08
C GLU A 160 -12.16 23.88 15.94
N THR A 161 -12.65 23.72 14.72
CA THR A 161 -14.10 23.68 14.44
C THR A 161 -14.65 22.27 14.17
N GLY A 162 -13.80 21.34 13.72
CA GLY A 162 -14.19 20.02 13.21
C GLY A 162 -14.87 20.07 11.85
N GLU A 163 -14.85 21.20 11.14
CA GLU A 163 -15.43 21.31 9.80
C GLU A 163 -14.47 20.72 8.75
N GLU A 164 -15.01 19.88 7.86
CA GLU A 164 -14.28 19.31 6.73
C GLU A 164 -14.31 20.28 5.53
N SER A 165 -13.16 20.51 4.92
CA SER A 165 -13.04 21.32 3.70
C SER A 165 -12.16 20.63 2.65
N GLU A 166 -12.54 20.76 1.39
CA GLU A 166 -11.74 20.29 0.26
C GLU A 166 -10.65 21.32 -0.05
N GLN A 167 -9.39 20.90 -0.04
CA GLN A 167 -8.25 21.75 -0.38
C GLN A 167 -7.38 21.09 -1.45
N GLU A 168 -6.96 21.88 -2.44
CA GLU A 168 -5.91 21.48 -3.38
C GLU A 168 -4.59 21.34 -2.62
N VAL A 169 -4.10 20.11 -2.50
CA VAL A 169 -2.86 19.78 -1.80
C VAL A 169 -1.67 19.67 -2.76
N GLY A 170 -1.95 19.67 -4.07
CA GLY A 170 -0.94 19.52 -5.11
C GLY A 170 -0.55 18.06 -5.32
N SER A 171 0.73 17.80 -5.56
CA SER A 171 1.20 16.46 -5.88
C SER A 171 1.12 15.53 -4.67
N HIS A 172 0.56 14.34 -4.86
CA HIS A 172 0.27 13.40 -3.78
C HIS A 172 0.60 11.95 -4.17
N CYS A 173 0.58 11.04 -3.19
CA CYS A 173 0.68 9.61 -3.44
C CYS A 173 -0.39 8.85 -2.67
N VAL A 174 -1.11 7.96 -3.36
CA VAL A 174 -2.05 7.01 -2.74
C VAL A 174 -1.63 5.58 -3.03
N LEU A 175 -2.01 4.65 -2.15
CA LEU A 175 -1.64 3.25 -2.26
C LEU A 175 -2.85 2.40 -2.65
N ILE A 176 -2.78 1.67 -3.75
CA ILE A 176 -3.77 0.65 -4.10
C ILE A 176 -3.35 -0.70 -3.52
N ILE A 177 -4.28 -1.30 -2.77
CA ILE A 177 -4.08 -2.53 -1.99
C ILE A 177 -5.14 -3.61 -2.29
N GLY A 178 -6.08 -3.30 -3.19
CA GLY A 178 -7.11 -4.23 -3.65
C GLY A 178 -8.07 -3.57 -4.64
N GLY A 179 -9.07 -4.30 -5.09
CA GLY A 179 -10.05 -3.80 -6.07
C GLY A 179 -10.90 -4.88 -6.74
N ASP A 180 -11.67 -4.46 -7.74
CA ASP A 180 -12.48 -5.31 -8.63
C ASP A 180 -11.99 -5.12 -10.06
N LEU A 181 -11.67 -6.20 -10.78
CA LEU A 181 -11.22 -6.15 -12.18
C LEU A 181 -12.39 -6.16 -13.19
N LEU A 182 -13.62 -6.51 -12.78
CA LEU A 182 -14.80 -6.62 -13.65
C LEU A 182 -15.54 -5.28 -13.83
N GLY A 183 -15.37 -4.36 -12.90
CA GLY A 183 -15.75 -2.96 -13.02
C GLY A 183 -14.81 -2.15 -12.15
N PRO A 184 -13.76 -1.53 -12.72
CA PRO A 184 -12.59 -1.15 -11.94
C PRO A 184 -12.97 -0.29 -10.75
N THR A 185 -12.85 -0.89 -9.57
CA THR A 185 -12.88 -0.20 -8.29
C THR A 185 -11.57 -0.53 -7.59
N PHE A 186 -11.05 0.42 -6.83
CA PHE A 186 -9.77 0.33 -6.19
C PHE A 186 -9.96 0.55 -4.70
N VAL A 187 -9.47 -0.39 -3.89
CA VAL A 187 -9.28 -0.17 -2.47
C VAL A 187 -8.00 0.64 -2.34
N THR A 188 -8.16 1.91 -1.97
CA THR A 188 -7.08 2.88 -1.82
C THR A 188 -6.79 3.11 -0.35
N PHE A 189 -5.54 3.43 -0.06
CA PHE A 189 -5.09 3.96 1.21
C PHE A 189 -4.45 5.32 0.95
N ASP A 190 -4.99 6.35 1.59
CA ASP A 190 -4.44 7.69 1.61
C ASP A 190 -3.72 7.92 2.95
N PRO A 191 -2.39 8.14 2.97
CA PRO A 191 -1.66 8.39 4.20
C PRO A 191 -2.00 9.71 4.89
N TRP A 192 -2.60 10.67 4.19
CA TRP A 192 -3.00 11.98 4.73
C TRP A 192 -4.48 12.04 5.13
N GLY A 193 -5.19 10.93 4.99
CA GLY A 193 -6.54 10.81 5.53
C GLY A 193 -6.60 11.04 7.04
N THR A 194 -7.82 11.25 7.53
CA THR A 194 -8.09 11.58 8.93
C THR A 194 -7.41 10.60 9.91
N ALA A 195 -6.97 11.12 11.06
CA ALA A 195 -6.26 10.35 12.10
C ALA A 195 -4.98 9.62 11.64
N GLY A 196 -4.34 10.06 10.55
CA GLY A 196 -3.07 9.51 10.06
C GLY A 196 -3.26 8.37 9.06
N GLY A 197 -4.40 8.35 8.35
CA GLY A 197 -4.59 7.57 7.14
C GLY A 197 -6.02 7.08 6.96
N GLU A 198 -6.47 7.03 5.70
CA GLU A 198 -7.83 6.61 5.33
C GLU A 198 -7.80 5.49 4.30
N VAL A 199 -8.72 4.54 4.42
CA VAL A 199 -8.92 3.48 3.42
C VAL A 199 -10.27 3.68 2.75
N SER A 200 -10.27 3.85 1.44
CA SER A 200 -11.48 4.18 0.68
C SER A 200 -11.65 3.25 -0.53
N LEU A 201 -12.86 3.24 -1.08
CA LEU A 201 -13.16 2.53 -2.33
C LEU A 201 -13.35 3.57 -3.43
N TRP A 202 -12.43 3.59 -4.39
CA TRP A 202 -12.47 4.52 -5.52
C TRP A 202 -13.01 3.80 -6.76
N PRO A 203 -14.10 4.27 -7.38
CA PRO A 203 -14.44 3.80 -8.72
C PRO A 203 -13.42 4.32 -9.75
N ASP A 204 -13.32 3.66 -10.89
CA ASP A 204 -12.35 3.98 -11.95
C ASP A 204 -12.38 5.46 -12.34
N HIS A 205 -13.58 6.02 -12.55
CA HIS A 205 -13.71 7.43 -12.92
C HIS A 205 -13.16 8.39 -11.85
N ALA A 206 -13.22 8.03 -10.56
CA ALA A 206 -12.61 8.83 -9.49
C ALA A 206 -11.08 8.72 -9.52
N ALA A 207 -10.55 7.51 -9.75
CA ALA A 207 -9.12 7.30 -9.92
C ALA A 207 -8.56 8.06 -11.14
N GLN A 208 -9.31 8.11 -12.24
CA GLN A 208 -8.94 8.92 -13.41
C GLN A 208 -9.06 10.42 -13.15
N ALA A 209 -10.10 10.87 -12.43
CA ALA A 209 -10.29 12.27 -12.07
C ALA A 209 -9.18 12.80 -11.16
N ALA A 210 -8.57 11.95 -10.34
CA ALA A 210 -7.42 12.26 -9.51
C ALA A 210 -6.11 12.53 -10.32
N SER A 211 -6.17 12.50 -11.65
CA SER A 211 -5.06 12.84 -12.55
C SER A 211 -3.76 12.07 -12.24
N PRO A 212 -3.79 10.73 -12.33
CA PRO A 212 -2.63 9.92 -12.06
C PRO A 212 -1.55 10.17 -13.12
N VAL A 213 -0.33 10.46 -12.67
CA VAL A 213 0.81 10.70 -13.55
C VAL A 213 1.62 9.43 -13.74
N SER A 214 1.75 8.64 -12.68
CA SER A 214 2.49 7.38 -12.75
C SER A 214 2.07 6.38 -11.69
N TRP A 215 2.44 5.13 -11.96
CA TRP A 215 2.09 3.97 -11.17
C TRP A 215 3.34 3.15 -10.91
N VAL A 216 3.63 2.85 -9.65
CA VAL A 216 4.76 2.02 -9.25
C VAL A 216 4.23 0.84 -8.46
N VAL A 217 4.38 -0.37 -9.02
CA VAL A 217 4.09 -1.59 -8.28
C VAL A 217 5.23 -1.87 -7.32
N LEU A 218 4.88 -2.22 -6.09
CA LEU A 218 5.78 -2.69 -5.05
C LEU A 218 5.49 -4.16 -4.75
N SER A 219 6.54 -4.95 -4.59
CA SER A 219 6.44 -6.34 -4.15
C SER A 219 7.60 -6.71 -3.24
N PRO A 220 7.45 -7.68 -2.32
CA PRO A 220 8.58 -8.18 -1.54
C PRO A 220 9.63 -8.81 -2.45
N LYS A 221 10.93 -8.57 -2.19
CA LYS A 221 11.99 -9.26 -2.93
C LYS A 221 11.92 -10.78 -2.66
N PRO A 222 12.09 -11.63 -3.69
CA PRO A 222 12.19 -13.07 -3.48
C PRO A 222 13.39 -13.38 -2.59
N VAL A 223 13.20 -14.20 -1.54
CA VAL A 223 14.33 -14.82 -0.85
C VAL A 223 14.99 -15.78 -1.84
N MET A 224 16.14 -15.40 -2.37
CA MET A 224 16.93 -16.34 -3.17
C MET A 224 17.37 -17.46 -2.23
N PRO A 225 17.02 -18.74 -2.51
CA PRO A 225 17.54 -19.84 -1.72
C PRO A 225 19.06 -19.82 -1.83
N ASP A 226 19.74 -19.89 -0.70
CA ASP A 226 21.20 -19.92 -0.66
C ASP A 226 21.71 -20.95 -1.67
N ALA A 227 22.47 -20.47 -2.66
CA ALA A 227 23.06 -21.30 -3.72
C ALA A 227 23.99 -22.42 -3.17
N ALA A 228 24.26 -22.41 -1.85
CA ALA A 228 25.09 -23.37 -1.15
C ALA A 228 24.45 -24.76 -0.96
N SER A 229 23.15 -24.96 -1.20
CA SER A 229 22.50 -26.27 -0.97
C SER A 229 22.38 -27.17 -2.20
N ALA A 230 22.85 -26.74 -3.38
CA ALA A 230 22.74 -27.51 -4.62
C ALA A 230 23.94 -28.44 -4.93
N THR A 231 24.85 -28.62 -3.96
CA THR A 231 25.98 -29.55 -4.08
C THR A 231 26.07 -30.44 -2.85
N SER A 232 25.21 -31.44 -2.76
CA SER A 232 25.35 -32.57 -1.84
C SER A 232 24.74 -33.82 -2.45
#